data_AF-A0A4U6SVD9-F1
#
_entry.id   AF-A0A4U6SVD9-F1
#
_cell.length_a   1.000
_cell.length_b   1.000
_cell.length_c   1.000
_cell.angle_alpha   90.00
_cell.angle_beta   90.00
_cell.angle_gamma   90.00
#
_symmetry.space_group_name_H-M   'P 1'
#
loop_
_entity.id
_entity.type
_entity.pdbx_description
1 polymer ?
#
loop_
_entity_poly.entity_id
_entity_poly.type
_entity_poly.pdbx_seq_one_letter_code
_entity_poly.pdbx_strand_id
1 'polypeptide(L)'
;MPRCLPVADLGCSSGPNALALASAAVDAVRRHQPSVAEQRCREISVYLNDLPNNDFNTVFKDVPPFLREHEEAESGGEGPLVMVFGAPGSFYGRLFPAETLHLVCSSFSLYWLSQVPQELVDGLWSADKQGKRLGGEDELAGGQRSLHPAVRAGFQALSGGGGGRSRPRRMDGALPLR
;
A
#
# COMPACT_ATOMS: atom_id res chain seq x y z
N MET A 1 13.31 7.76 19.56
CA MET A 1 12.18 7.28 18.73
C MET A 1 10.98 8.19 18.99
N PRO A 2 10.04 8.42 18.07
CA PRO A 2 8.81 9.14 18.41
C PRO A 2 8.03 8.37 19.49
N ARG A 3 7.24 9.09 20.31
CA ARG A 3 6.43 8.47 21.36
C ARG A 3 5.32 7.59 20.76
N CYS A 4 4.70 8.04 19.67
CA CYS A 4 3.70 7.32 18.90
C CYS A 4 4.22 7.13 17.48
N LEU A 5 4.12 5.91 16.95
CA LEU A 5 4.54 5.56 15.59
C LEU A 5 3.34 5.17 14.72
N PRO A 6 2.73 6.15 14.03
CA PRO A 6 1.81 5.93 12.92
C PRO A 6 2.45 5.18 11.75
N VAL A 7 1.87 4.03 11.39
CA VAL A 7 2.24 3.15 10.27
C VAL A 7 1.02 2.95 9.39
N ALA A 8 1.16 3.04 8.06
CA ALA A 8 0.09 2.70 7.12
C ALA A 8 0.49 1.52 6.22
N ASP A 9 -0.44 0.59 6.02
CA ASP A 9 -0.38 -0.44 4.99
C ASP A 9 -1.33 -0.07 3.84
N LEU A 10 -0.77 0.25 2.66
CA LEU A 10 -1.50 0.69 1.49
C LEU A 10 -1.81 -0.49 0.56
N GLY A 11 -3.09 -0.83 0.50
CA GLY A 11 -3.61 -2.01 -0.20
C GLY A 11 -3.43 -3.28 0.63
N CYS A 12 -3.98 -3.30 1.84
CA CYS A 12 -3.86 -4.41 2.79
C CYS A 12 -4.67 -5.65 2.37
N SER A 13 -5.59 -5.51 1.41
CA SER A 13 -6.55 -6.54 1.00
C SER A 13 -7.39 -7.06 2.19
N SER A 14 -7.83 -8.31 2.10
CA SER A 14 -8.59 -9.02 3.13
C SER A 14 -7.94 -10.37 3.45
N GLY A 15 -8.29 -10.92 4.61
CA GLY A 15 -7.81 -12.23 5.08
C GLY A 15 -6.53 -12.15 5.92
N PRO A 16 -5.92 -13.30 6.25
CA PRO A 16 -4.88 -13.40 7.28
C PRO A 16 -3.60 -12.62 6.96
N ASN A 17 -3.36 -12.32 5.68
CA ASN A 17 -2.19 -11.54 5.26
C ASN A 17 -2.32 -10.04 5.54
N ALA A 18 -3.54 -9.51 5.72
CA ALA A 18 -3.79 -8.08 5.90
C ALA A 18 -3.11 -7.51 7.17
N LEU A 19 -2.84 -8.37 8.17
CA LEU A 19 -2.16 -7.99 9.41
C LEU A 19 -0.68 -8.42 9.44
N ALA A 20 -0.21 -9.16 8.45
CA ALA A 20 1.17 -9.66 8.42
C ALA A 20 2.19 -8.50 8.41
N LEU A 21 1.88 -7.46 7.64
CA LEU A 21 2.74 -6.28 7.56
C LEU A 21 2.69 -5.44 8.84
N ALA A 22 1.51 -5.34 9.46
CA ALA A 22 1.34 -4.72 10.77
C ALA A 22 2.18 -5.44 11.84
N SER A 23 2.12 -6.77 11.86
CA SER A 23 2.91 -7.61 12.76
C SER A 23 4.41 -7.36 12.58
N ALA A 24 4.89 -7.40 11.33
CA ALA A 24 6.29 -7.12 11.01
C ALA A 24 6.75 -5.71 11.45
N ALA A 25 5.88 -4.71 11.32
CA ALA A 25 6.17 -3.35 11.78
C ALA A 25 6.27 -3.28 13.31
N VAL A 26 5.33 -3.90 14.04
CA VAL A 26 5.36 -3.97 15.52
C VAL A 26 6.64 -4.68 15.99
N ASP A 27 6.99 -5.81 15.38
CA ASP A 27 8.20 -6.56 15.73
C ASP A 27 9.50 -5.82 15.38
N ALA A 28 9.51 -5.04 14.30
CA ALA A 28 10.63 -4.17 13.98
C ALA A 28 10.82 -3.09 15.04
N VAL A 29 9.74 -2.44 15.47
CA VAL A 29 9.78 -1.42 16.54
C VAL A 29 10.31 -2.00 17.84
N ARG A 30 9.82 -3.18 18.23
CA ARG A 30 10.27 -3.90 19.43
C ARG A 30 11.77 -4.17 19.42
N ARG A 31 12.27 -4.73 18.32
CA ARG A 31 13.69 -5.08 18.19
C ARG A 31 14.62 -3.88 18.21
N HIS A 32 14.14 -2.70 17.82
CA HIS A 32 14.95 -1.49 17.68
C HIS A 32 14.62 -0.43 18.73
N GLN A 33 13.96 -0.81 19.84
CA GLN A 33 13.71 0.12 20.93
C GLN A 33 15.03 0.61 21.56
N PRO A 34 15.15 1.91 21.86
CA PRO A 34 16.28 2.43 22.62
C PRO A 34 16.38 1.80 24.02
N SER A 35 17.61 1.66 24.51
CA SER A 35 17.87 1.22 25.89
C SER A 35 17.33 2.21 26.93
N VAL A 36 17.33 3.51 26.61
CA VAL A 36 16.80 4.58 27.45
C VAL A 36 15.28 4.58 27.41
N ALA A 37 14.63 4.31 28.55
CA ALA A 37 13.18 4.14 28.65
C ALA A 37 12.38 5.37 28.14
N GLU A 38 12.87 6.59 28.39
CA GLU A 38 12.22 7.83 27.95
C GLU A 38 12.20 8.00 26.42
N GLN A 39 13.10 7.31 25.72
CA GLN A 39 13.24 7.38 24.26
C GLN A 39 12.48 6.26 23.52
N ARG A 40 11.88 5.33 24.27
CA ARG A 40 11.13 4.19 23.73
C ARG A 40 9.80 4.63 23.11
N CYS A 41 9.41 3.95 22.05
CA CYS A 41 8.07 4.08 21.47
C CYS A 41 7.06 3.51 22.47
N ARG A 42 5.98 4.25 22.72
CA ARG A 42 4.92 3.87 23.65
C ARG A 42 3.66 3.42 22.95
N GLU A 43 3.44 3.90 21.73
CA GLU A 43 2.23 3.63 20.96
C GLU A 43 2.59 3.35 19.51
N ILE A 44 1.90 2.41 18.89
CA ILE A 44 1.95 2.14 17.46
C ILE A 44 0.52 2.21 16.94
N SER A 45 0.28 3.10 15.98
CA SER A 45 -1.02 3.22 15.31
C SER A 45 -0.90 2.65 13.90
N VAL A 46 -1.56 1.53 13.63
CA VAL A 46 -1.56 0.87 12.33
C VAL A 46 -2.81 1.28 11.56
N TYR A 47 -2.64 1.82 10.36
CA TYR A 47 -3.72 2.16 9.45
C TYR A 47 -3.75 1.16 8.29
N LEU A 48 -4.80 0.38 8.22
CA LEU A 48 -5.05 -0.56 7.13
C LEU A 48 -5.84 0.16 6.05
N ASN A 49 -5.21 0.42 4.92
CA ASN A 49 -5.84 1.04 3.76
C ASN A 49 -6.12 0.01 2.67
N ASP A 50 -7.31 0.11 2.09
CA ASP A 50 -7.66 -0.51 0.82
C ASP A 50 -8.83 0.28 0.21
N LEU A 51 -9.26 -0.10 -0.99
CA LEU A 51 -10.43 0.44 -1.64
C LEU A 51 -11.69 0.27 -0.77
N PRO A 52 -12.70 1.16 -0.89
CA PRO A 52 -13.93 1.07 -0.09
C PRO A 52 -14.74 -0.22 -0.28
N ASN A 53 -14.49 -0.97 -1.36
CA ASN A 53 -15.13 -2.26 -1.64
C ASN A 53 -14.40 -3.46 -1.03
N ASN A 54 -13.27 -3.24 -0.35
CA ASN A 54 -12.57 -4.28 0.40
C ASN A 54 -13.39 -4.77 1.59
N ASP A 55 -13.22 -6.04 1.97
CA ASP A 55 -13.91 -6.64 3.11
C ASP A 55 -13.18 -6.37 4.44
N PHE A 56 -13.22 -5.10 4.87
CA PHE A 56 -12.69 -4.69 6.17
C PHE A 56 -13.34 -5.42 7.34
N ASN A 57 -14.58 -5.90 7.20
CA ASN A 57 -15.24 -6.63 8.28
C ASN A 57 -14.52 -7.94 8.58
N THR A 58 -14.04 -8.63 7.55
CA THR A 58 -13.23 -9.84 7.74
C THR A 58 -11.89 -9.50 8.40
N VAL A 59 -11.21 -8.45 7.96
CA VAL A 59 -9.95 -7.99 8.57
C VAL A 59 -10.13 -7.63 10.05
N PHE A 60 -11.19 -6.89 10.40
CA PHE A 60 -11.42 -6.47 11.78
C PHE A 60 -11.84 -7.60 12.73
N LYS A 61 -12.31 -8.73 12.22
CA LYS A 61 -12.51 -9.95 13.04
C LYS A 61 -11.18 -10.55 13.51
N ASP A 62 -10.11 -10.35 12.74
CA ASP A 62 -8.77 -10.87 13.04
C ASP A 62 -7.94 -9.90 13.90
N VAL A 63 -8.41 -8.65 14.11
CA VAL A 63 -7.71 -7.66 14.95
C VAL A 63 -7.66 -8.04 16.43
N PRO A 64 -8.74 -8.48 17.10
CA PRO A 64 -8.67 -8.89 18.51
C PRO A 64 -7.65 -10.01 18.82
N PRO A 65 -7.58 -11.13 18.06
CA PRO A 65 -6.53 -12.11 18.29
C PRO A 65 -5.13 -11.57 18.00
N PHE A 66 -4.96 -10.76 16.95
CA PHE A 66 -3.68 -10.08 16.66
C PHE A 66 -3.21 -9.21 17.83
N LEU A 67 -4.09 -8.37 18.40
CA LEU A 67 -3.72 -7.51 19.52
C LEU A 67 -3.32 -8.34 20.75
N ARG A 68 -4.05 -9.43 21.06
CA ARG A 68 -3.70 -10.32 22.17
C ARG A 68 -2.35 -11.00 21.98
N GLU A 69 -2.03 -11.48 20.79
CA GLU A 69 -0.72 -12.08 20.49
C GLU A 69 0.41 -11.05 20.75
N HIS A 70 0.20 -9.81 20.35
CA HIS A 70 1.15 -8.75 20.60
C HIS A 70 1.17 -8.31 22.08
N GLU A 71 0.07 -8.36 22.84
CA GLU A 71 0.09 -8.10 24.29
C GLU A 71 0.77 -9.22 25.09
N GLU A 72 0.51 -10.48 24.78
CA GLU A 72 1.06 -11.66 25.48
C GLU A 72 2.57 -11.82 25.24
N ALA A 73 3.06 -11.45 24.05
CA ALA A 73 4.49 -11.41 23.76
C ALA A 73 5.27 -10.45 24.70
N GLU A 74 4.58 -9.50 25.34
CA GLU A 74 5.13 -8.57 26.32
C GLU A 74 5.04 -9.15 27.73
N SER A 75 5.84 -10.19 28.00
CA SER A 75 6.04 -10.76 29.33
C SER A 75 6.69 -9.71 30.27
N GLY A 76 5.90 -8.76 30.77
CA GLY A 76 6.38 -7.63 31.58
C GLY A 76 5.69 -6.29 31.33
N GLY A 77 4.83 -6.17 30.30
CA GLY A 77 4.03 -4.95 30.05
C GLY A 77 4.82 -3.71 29.64
N GLU A 78 6.07 -3.86 29.19
CA GLU A 78 6.92 -2.72 28.79
C GLU A 78 6.82 -2.33 27.30
N GLY A 79 6.12 -3.13 26.50
CA GLY A 79 5.95 -2.91 25.07
C GLY A 79 5.08 -1.72 24.68
N PRO A 80 5.14 -1.32 23.40
CA PRO A 80 4.25 -0.28 22.91
C PRO A 80 2.81 -0.81 22.82
N LEU A 81 1.84 0.05 23.16
CA LEU A 81 0.43 -0.18 22.90
C LEU A 81 0.18 -0.18 21.39
N VAL A 82 -0.45 -1.22 20.86
CA VAL A 82 -0.78 -1.34 19.44
C VAL A 82 -2.26 -1.01 19.23
N MET A 83 -2.54 -0.15 18.25
CA MET A 83 -3.89 0.22 17.83
C MET A 83 -4.03 0.00 16.33
N VAL A 84 -5.19 -0.46 15.88
CA VAL A 84 -5.47 -0.72 14.47
C VAL A 84 -6.68 0.09 14.01
N PHE A 85 -6.55 0.74 12.86
CA PHE A 85 -7.55 1.61 12.23
C PHE A 85 -7.76 1.21 10.78
N GLY A 86 -8.96 1.47 10.25
CA GLY A 86 -9.26 1.34 8.83
C GLY A 86 -9.20 2.69 8.13
N ALA A 87 -8.65 2.72 6.93
CA ALA A 87 -8.56 3.91 6.08
C ALA A 87 -9.10 3.58 4.68
N PRO A 88 -10.43 3.49 4.48
CA PRO A 88 -11.01 3.14 3.18
C PRO A 88 -10.78 4.26 2.16
N GLY A 89 -10.25 3.92 0.99
CA GLY A 89 -10.02 4.86 -0.09
C GLY A 89 -8.89 4.41 -1.03
N SER A 90 -8.82 5.01 -2.21
CA SER A 90 -7.70 4.78 -3.10
C SER A 90 -6.45 5.49 -2.59
N PHE A 91 -5.33 4.76 -2.45
CA PHE A 91 -4.03 5.35 -2.13
C PHE A 91 -3.43 6.18 -3.27
N TYR A 92 -4.07 6.20 -4.45
CA TYR A 92 -3.74 7.17 -5.50
C TYR A 92 -4.29 8.58 -5.21
N GLY A 93 -5.15 8.71 -4.19
CA GLY A 93 -5.59 9.98 -3.63
C GLY A 93 -4.96 10.29 -2.28
N ARG A 94 -5.35 11.42 -1.67
CA ARG A 94 -4.95 11.77 -0.31
C ARG A 94 -5.78 10.98 0.71
N LEU A 95 -5.12 10.18 1.53
CA LEU A 95 -5.74 9.41 2.62
C LEU A 95 -5.49 10.00 4.01
N PHE A 96 -4.33 10.62 4.20
CA PHE A 96 -3.88 11.12 5.51
C PHE A 96 -3.52 12.61 5.43
N PRO A 97 -3.60 13.35 6.56
CA PRO A 97 -3.06 14.71 6.63
C PRO A 97 -1.55 14.73 6.36
N ALA A 98 -1.01 15.91 6.06
CA ALA A 98 0.42 16.06 5.87
C ALA A 98 1.18 15.76 7.17
N GLU A 99 2.35 15.12 7.05
CA GLU A 99 3.30 14.89 8.15
C GLU A 99 2.76 14.06 9.34
N THR A 100 1.74 13.22 9.12
CA THR A 100 1.16 12.39 10.20
C THR A 100 1.71 10.97 10.26
N LEU A 101 2.20 10.42 9.13
CA LEU A 101 2.70 9.04 9.06
C LEU A 101 4.22 9.00 9.21
N HIS A 102 4.72 8.01 9.95
CA HIS A 102 6.14 7.76 10.11
C HIS A 102 6.65 6.67 9.18
N LEU A 103 5.80 5.67 8.92
CA LEU A 103 6.10 4.55 8.03
C LEU A 103 4.92 4.28 7.11
N VAL A 104 5.22 4.07 5.83
CA VAL A 104 4.24 3.67 4.83
C VAL A 104 4.77 2.42 4.15
N CYS A 105 3.93 1.40 4.09
CA CYS A 105 4.24 0.12 3.50
C CYS A 105 3.17 -0.23 2.47
N SER A 106 3.56 -1.02 1.47
CA SER A 106 2.64 -1.58 0.48
C SER A 106 3.25 -2.84 -0.08
N SER A 107 2.46 -3.92 -0.15
CA SER A 107 2.90 -5.21 -0.67
C SER A 107 2.00 -5.62 -1.83
N PHE A 108 2.57 -5.82 -3.03
CA PHE A 108 1.87 -6.21 -4.25
C PHE A 108 0.73 -5.28 -4.74
N SER A 109 0.50 -4.13 -4.10
CA SER A 109 -0.62 -3.24 -4.43
C SER A 109 -0.25 -2.12 -5.42
N LEU A 110 1.02 -1.70 -5.45
CA LEU A 110 1.52 -0.68 -6.40
C LEU A 110 1.49 -1.11 -7.87
N TYR A 111 1.27 -2.40 -8.15
CA TYR A 111 1.16 -2.91 -9.52
C TYR A 111 -0.23 -2.64 -10.14
N TRP A 112 -1.23 -2.25 -9.34
CA TRP A 112 -2.59 -2.01 -9.85
C TRP A 112 -2.74 -0.59 -10.36
N LEU A 113 -2.88 -0.39 -11.66
CA LEU A 113 -3.12 0.95 -12.22
C LEU A 113 -4.44 1.54 -11.69
N SER A 114 -4.44 2.84 -11.43
CA SER A 114 -5.64 3.56 -10.98
C SER A 114 -6.76 3.55 -12.03
N GLN A 115 -6.37 3.54 -13.31
CA GLN A 115 -7.25 3.50 -14.47
C GLN A 115 -6.57 2.70 -15.59
N VAL A 116 -7.37 2.14 -16.49
CA VAL A 116 -6.85 1.52 -17.71
C VAL A 116 -6.25 2.61 -18.61
N PRO A 117 -5.05 2.43 -19.18
CA PRO A 117 -4.49 3.38 -20.13
C PRO A 117 -5.46 3.60 -21.30
N GLN A 118 -5.73 4.86 -21.63
CA GLN A 118 -6.72 5.22 -22.64
C GLN A 118 -6.41 4.59 -24.00
N GLU A 119 -5.13 4.42 -24.34
CA GLU A 119 -4.71 3.79 -25.60
C GLU A 119 -5.16 2.33 -25.71
N LEU A 120 -5.26 1.62 -24.58
CA LEU A 120 -5.76 0.25 -24.55
C LEU A 120 -7.28 0.21 -24.74
N VAL A 121 -7.99 1.18 -24.15
CA VAL A 121 -9.44 1.35 -24.31
C VAL A 121 -9.78 1.67 -25.77
N ASP A 122 -9.06 2.62 -26.36
CA ASP A 122 -9.25 3.06 -27.74
C ASP A 122 -8.91 1.93 -28.74
N GLY A 123 -7.89 1.13 -28.45
CA GLY A 123 -7.52 -0.05 -29.22
C GLY A 123 -8.58 -1.16 -29.17
N LEU A 124 -9.11 -1.48 -27.98
CA LEU A 124 -10.19 -2.47 -27.84
C LEU A 124 -11.47 -2.01 -28.54
N TRP A 125 -11.85 -0.75 -28.37
CA TRP A 125 -13.03 -0.17 -29.00
C TRP A 125 -12.91 -0.13 -30.53
N SER A 126 -11.71 0.14 -31.05
CA SER A 126 -11.42 0.10 -32.48
C SER A 126 -11.50 -1.33 -33.03
N ALA A 127 -10.99 -2.32 -32.29
CA ALA A 127 -11.04 -3.74 -32.69
C ALA A 127 -12.46 -4.31 -32.70
N ASP A 128 -13.29 -3.93 -31.73
CA ASP A 128 -14.70 -4.33 -31.64
C ASP A 128 -15.52 -3.82 -32.84
N LYS A 129 -15.30 -2.56 -33.25
CA LYS A 129 -15.90 -1.98 -34.46
C LYS A 129 -15.48 -2.66 -35.77
N GLN A 130 -14.36 -3.37 -35.76
CA GLN A 130 -13.84 -4.11 -36.92
C GLN A 130 -14.27 -5.58 -36.92
N GLY A 131 -15.11 -6.02 -35.96
CA GLY A 131 -15.61 -7.39 -35.88
C GLY A 131 -14.54 -8.43 -35.53
N LYS A 132 -13.34 -8.01 -35.14
CA LYS A 132 -12.29 -8.92 -34.69
C LYS A 132 -12.50 -9.23 -33.21
N ARG A 133 -13.26 -10.29 -32.91
CA ARG A 133 -13.10 -10.97 -31.62
C ARG A 133 -11.64 -11.41 -31.52
N LEU A 134 -10.94 -11.00 -30.45
CA LEU A 134 -9.71 -11.66 -30.04
C LEU A 134 -10.09 -13.06 -29.57
N GLY A 135 -10.17 -14.01 -30.51
CA GLY A 135 -10.35 -15.42 -30.23
C GLY A 135 -9.05 -16.16 -30.52
N GLY A 136 -8.67 -17.06 -29.60
CA GLY A 136 -7.77 -18.17 -29.89
C GLY A 136 -6.64 -18.34 -28.90
N GLU A 137 -6.75 -19.36 -28.05
CA GLU A 137 -5.77 -19.84 -27.07
C GLU A 137 -4.54 -20.53 -27.71
N ASP A 138 -4.04 -20.06 -28.85
CA ASP A 138 -2.95 -20.73 -29.59
C ASP A 138 -1.71 -19.84 -29.74
N GLU A 139 -1.09 -19.43 -28.62
CA GLU A 139 0.33 -19.07 -28.60
C GLU A 139 0.92 -19.24 -27.19
N LEU A 140 0.83 -20.46 -26.66
CA LEU A 140 1.45 -20.89 -25.41
C LEU A 140 2.81 -21.56 -25.68
N ALA A 141 3.75 -20.86 -26.35
CA ALA A 141 5.13 -21.31 -26.38
C ALA A 141 6.11 -20.16 -26.66
N GLY A 142 6.82 -19.72 -25.63
CA GLY A 142 8.16 -19.13 -25.78
C GLY A 142 8.22 -17.65 -26.19
N GLY A 143 8.00 -16.74 -25.24
CA GLY A 143 8.40 -15.34 -25.41
C GLY A 143 8.32 -14.59 -24.09
N GLN A 144 9.41 -13.93 -23.69
CA GLN A 144 9.38 -12.96 -22.59
C GLN A 144 8.30 -11.93 -22.91
N ARG A 145 7.16 -11.98 -22.20
CA ARG A 145 6.08 -11.02 -22.38
C ARG A 145 6.57 -9.65 -21.90
N SER A 146 6.99 -8.81 -22.84
CA SER A 146 7.16 -7.39 -22.56
C SER A 146 5.79 -6.80 -22.28
N LEU A 147 5.64 -6.12 -21.14
CA LEU A 147 4.43 -5.35 -20.84
C LEU A 147 4.10 -4.42 -22.01
N HIS A 148 2.81 -4.37 -22.37
CA HIS A 148 2.31 -3.46 -23.40
C HIS A 148 2.84 -2.03 -23.12
N PRO A 149 3.34 -1.28 -24.10
CA PRO A 149 3.96 0.03 -23.88
C PRO A 149 3.10 0.99 -23.06
N ALA A 150 1.78 0.98 -23.24
CA ALA A 150 0.84 1.80 -22.45
C ALA A 150 0.79 1.38 -20.96
N VAL A 151 0.87 0.08 -20.67
CA VAL A 151 0.94 -0.46 -19.30
C VAL A 151 2.28 -0.10 -18.67
N ARG A 152 3.38 -0.19 -19.43
CA ARG A 152 4.72 0.26 -19.00
C ARG A 152 4.74 1.76 -18.69
N ALA A 153 4.14 2.59 -19.54
CA ALA A 153 4.03 4.03 -19.34
C ALA A 153 3.24 4.37 -18.06
N GLY A 154 2.14 3.63 -17.80
CA GLY A 154 1.40 3.70 -16.55
C GLY A 154 2.29 3.45 -15.32
N PHE A 155 3.11 2.40 -15.33
CA PHE A 155 4.07 2.12 -14.24
C PHE A 155 5.18 3.17 -14.11
N GLN A 156 5.63 3.76 -15.23
CA GLN A 156 6.65 4.81 -15.22
C GLN A 156 6.13 6.13 -14.65
N ALA A 157 4.85 6.45 -14.87
CA ALA A 157 4.21 7.61 -14.26
C ALA A 157 4.09 7.47 -12.73
N LEU A 158 3.89 6.23 -12.24
CA LEU A 158 3.85 5.93 -10.80
C LEU A 158 5.22 6.01 -10.11
N SER A 159 6.32 5.76 -10.85
CA SER A 159 7.68 5.69 -10.29
C SER A 159 8.46 7.01 -10.33
N GLY A 160 7.85 8.12 -10.81
CA GLY A 160 8.51 9.42 -10.84
C GLY A 160 9.72 9.42 -11.77
N GLY A 161 9.48 9.30 -13.08
CA GLY A 161 10.53 9.44 -14.10
C GLY A 161 11.12 10.85 -14.16
N GLY A 162 12.31 11.03 -13.58
CA GLY A 162 13.12 12.23 -13.73
C GLY A 162 14.58 11.96 -13.44
N GLY A 163 15.31 11.50 -14.45
CA GLY A 163 16.77 11.40 -14.39
C GLY A 163 17.40 12.77 -14.14
N GLY A 164 18.02 12.94 -12.98
CA GLY A 164 18.76 14.15 -12.64
C GLY A 164 18.98 14.26 -11.14
N ARG A 165 20.22 14.05 -10.69
CA ARG A 165 20.67 14.34 -9.32
C ARG A 165 20.19 15.72 -8.89
N SER A 166 19.12 15.79 -8.11
CA SER A 166 18.74 16.99 -7.36
C SER A 166 17.85 16.60 -6.18
N ARG A 167 18.11 17.26 -5.05
CA ARG A 167 17.55 17.04 -3.70
C ARG A 167 16.03 16.85 -3.69
N PRO A 168 15.47 16.17 -2.65
CA PRO A 168 14.03 15.98 -2.52
C PRO A 168 13.30 17.33 -2.66
N ARG A 169 12.49 17.45 -3.72
CA ARG A 169 11.66 18.63 -3.95
C ARG A 169 10.45 18.55 -3.02
N ARG A 170 10.20 19.67 -2.33
CA ARG A 170 8.95 19.94 -1.59
C ARG A 170 7.75 19.66 -2.49
N MET A 171 6.75 18.95 -1.98
CA MET A 171 5.44 18.86 -2.60
C MET A 171 4.67 20.15 -2.35
N ASP A 172 5.07 21.23 -3.03
CA ASP A 172 4.22 22.39 -3.26
C ASP A 172 3.83 22.33 -4.75
N GLY A 173 2.58 21.96 -5.04
CA GLY A 173 2.07 21.97 -6.41
C GLY A 173 0.88 21.05 -6.62
N ALA A 174 -0.32 21.61 -6.49
CA ALA A 174 -1.52 21.06 -7.11
C ALA A 174 -1.30 20.99 -8.63
N LEU A 175 -1.52 19.83 -9.25
CA LEU A 175 -1.64 19.72 -10.70
C LEU A 175 -3.09 20.01 -11.10
N PRO A 176 -3.33 20.84 -12.12
CA PRO A 176 -4.66 21.26 -12.53
C PRO A 176 -5.36 20.14 -13.29
N LEU A 177 -6.62 19.90 -12.94
CA LEU A 177 -7.54 19.08 -13.72
C LEU A 177 -7.87 19.84 -15.03
N ARG A 178 -7.72 19.16 -16.17
CA ARG A 178 -8.45 19.49 -17.40
C ARG A 178 -9.66 18.59 -17.51
#